data_AF-A0A371MR91-F1
#
_entry.id   AF-A0A371MR91-F1
#
_cell.length_a   1.000
_cell.length_b   1.000
_cell.length_c   1.000
_cell.angle_alpha   90.00
_cell.angle_beta   90.00
_cell.angle_gamma   90.00
#
_symmetry.space_group_name_H-M   'P 1'
#
loop_
_entity.id
_entity.type
_entity.pdbx_description
1 polymer ?
#
loop_
_entity_poly.entity_id
_entity_poly.type
_entity_poly.pdbx_seq_one_letter_code
_entity_poly.pdbx_strand_id
1 'polypeptide(L)' 'DVPTFTHGPRSNARADPVSEAFDYLDLSRGASPEAVRTAYRDRVKSVHPDHGGSQAEFKQLQEAYATAREHASE' A
#
# COMPACT_ATOMS: atom_id res chain seq x y z
N ASP A 1 23.19 1.55 -20.48
CA ASP A 1 22.38 0.51 -19.84
C ASP A 1 21.53 1.19 -18.78
N VAL A 2 20.28 1.51 -19.10
CA VAL A 2 19.30 2.10 -18.18
C VAL A 2 18.00 1.31 -18.35
N PRO A 3 17.46 0.64 -17.32
CA PRO A 3 16.18 -0.03 -17.48
C PRO A 3 15.08 1.02 -17.47
N THR A 4 14.55 1.32 -18.65
CA THR A 4 13.31 2.07 -18.81
C THR A 4 12.15 1.19 -18.33
N PHE A 5 11.59 1.49 -17.16
CA PHE A 5 10.28 0.98 -16.80
C PHE A 5 9.24 1.61 -17.71
N THR A 6 9.01 0.96 -18.85
CA THR A 6 7.93 1.28 -19.78
C THR A 6 6.61 0.87 -19.12
N HIS A 7 6.05 1.77 -18.32
CA HIS A 7 4.64 1.67 -17.95
C HIS A 7 3.84 2.11 -19.18
N GLY A 8 3.54 1.13 -20.03
CA GLY A 8 2.69 1.27 -21.21
C GLY A 8 1.32 1.89 -20.86
N PRO A 9 0.55 2.33 -21.87
CA PRO A 9 -0.66 3.11 -21.67
C PRO A 9 -1.60 2.39 -20.71
N ARG A 10 -1.80 3.06 -19.57
CA ARG A 10 -2.59 2.63 -18.42
C ARG A 10 -3.97 2.21 -18.90
N SER A 11 -4.24 0.91 -18.81
CA SER A 11 -5.59 0.35 -18.91
C SER A 11 -6.51 1.18 -18.03
N ASN A 12 -7.48 1.80 -18.68
CA ASN A 12 -8.37 2.78 -18.10
C ASN A 12 -9.35 2.11 -17.10
N ALA A 13 -9.54 2.75 -15.95
CA ALA A 13 -10.84 2.91 -15.29
C ALA A 13 -11.58 1.69 -14.68
N ARG A 14 -10.91 0.99 -13.77
CA ARG A 14 -11.45 0.74 -12.42
C ARG A 14 -10.23 0.56 -11.54
N ALA A 15 -9.93 1.54 -10.71
CA ALA A 15 -8.85 1.40 -9.76
C ALA A 15 -9.15 0.14 -8.93
N ASP A 16 -8.33 -0.90 -9.08
CA ASP A 16 -8.40 -2.06 -8.21
C ASP A 16 -8.10 -1.52 -6.80
N PRO A 17 -9.06 -1.48 -5.88
CA PRO A 17 -8.82 -0.93 -4.54
C PRO A 17 -7.69 -1.70 -3.84
N VAL A 18 -7.50 -2.96 -4.23
CA VAL A 18 -6.37 -3.81 -3.87
C VAL A 18 -5.05 -3.23 -4.37
N SER A 19 -4.95 -2.86 -5.66
CA SER A 19 -3.72 -2.32 -6.22
C SER A 19 -3.38 -0.96 -5.62
N GLU A 20 -4.37 -0.11 -5.36
CA GLU A 20 -4.17 1.16 -4.64
C GLU A 20 -3.71 0.93 -3.19
N ALA A 21 -4.27 -0.08 -2.51
CA ALA A 21 -3.84 -0.44 -1.17
C ALA A 21 -2.39 -0.93 -1.10
N PHE A 22 -1.96 -1.76 -2.06
CA PHE A 22 -0.57 -2.20 -2.16
C PHE A 22 0.37 -1.03 -2.51
N ASP A 23 -0.02 -0.16 -3.45
CA ASP A 23 0.76 1.05 -3.80
C ASP A 23 0.91 1.99 -2.61
N TYR A 24 -0.16 2.22 -1.83
CA TYR A 24 -0.13 3.02 -0.62
C TYR A 24 0.82 2.47 0.45
N LEU A 25 0.97 1.15 0.51
CA LEU A 25 1.90 0.45 1.40
C LEU A 25 3.32 0.32 0.82
N ASP A 26 3.57 0.84 -0.39
CA ASP A 26 4.83 0.67 -1.12
C ASP A 26 5.17 -0.81 -1.37
N LEU A 27 4.14 -1.60 -1.71
CA LEU A 27 4.23 -3.04 -1.92
C LEU A 27 3.78 -3.43 -3.32
N SER A 28 4.29 -4.56 -3.80
CA SER A 28 3.80 -5.20 -5.01
C SER A 28 2.49 -5.95 -4.74
N ARG A 29 1.59 -6.03 -5.73
CA ARG A 29 0.29 -6.73 -5.64
C ARG A 29 0.40 -8.21 -5.25
N GLY A 30 1.57 -8.82 -5.44
CA GLY A 30 1.86 -10.20 -5.04
C GLY A 30 2.56 -10.33 -3.68
N ALA A 31 2.59 -9.28 -2.86
CA ALA A 31 3.27 -9.31 -1.57
C ALA A 31 2.53 -10.21 -0.57
N SER A 32 3.28 -11.02 0.18
CA SER A 32 2.75 -11.90 1.21
C SER A 32 2.15 -11.11 2.38
N PRO A 33 1.24 -11.71 3.17
CA PRO A 33 0.56 -11.01 4.27
C PRO A 33 1.53 -10.58 5.38
N GLU A 34 2.68 -11.24 5.50
CA GLU A 34 3.77 -10.84 6.39
C GLU A 34 4.49 -9.56 5.92
N ALA A 35 4.67 -9.40 4.60
CA ALA A 35 5.22 -8.18 4.01
C ALA A 35 4.26 -7.01 4.19
N VAL A 36 2.95 -7.23 4.00
CA VAL A 36 1.88 -6.26 4.25
C VAL A 36 1.91 -5.76 5.70
N ARG A 37 2.03 -6.67 6.68
CA ARG A 37 2.17 -6.30 8.10
C ARG A 37 3.44 -5.50 8.38
N THR A 38 4.55 -5.89 7.78
CA THR A 38 5.85 -5.23 7.99
C THR A 38 5.82 -3.80 7.46
N ALA A 39 5.34 -3.61 6.23
CA ALA A 39 5.16 -2.28 5.63
C ALA A 39 4.20 -1.42 6.44
N TYR A 40 3.07 -1.98 6.88
CA TYR A 40 2.14 -1.27 7.76
C TYR A 40 2.84 -0.77 9.03
N ARG A 41 3.56 -1.64 9.75
CA ARG A 41 4.26 -1.24 10.97
C ARG A 41 5.33 -0.18 10.75
N ASP A 42 5.99 -0.19 9.60
CA ASP A 42 6.98 0.82 9.26
C ASP A 42 6.32 2.17 8.96
N ARG A 43 5.28 2.17 8.11
CA ARG A 43 4.50 3.36 7.77
C ARG A 43 3.80 3.97 8.97
N VAL A 44 3.26 3.13 9.87
CA VAL A 44 2.63 3.57 11.13
C VAL A 44 3.57 4.47 11.92
N LYS A 45 4.85 4.11 12.07
CA LYS A 45 5.81 4.95 12.82
C LYS A 45 5.95 6.34 12.21
N SER A 46 5.82 6.44 10.88
CA SER A 46 5.95 7.70 10.14
C SER A 46 4.67 8.55 10.21
N VAL A 47 3.49 7.93 10.13
CA VAL A 47 2.19 8.65 10.11
C VAL A 47 1.51 8.74 11.48
N HIS A 48 2.12 8.22 12.54
CA HIS A 48 1.50 8.18 13.87
C HIS A 48 1.27 9.59 14.43
N PRO A 49 0.08 9.89 14.97
CA PRO A 49 -0.23 11.20 15.53
C PRO A 49 0.66 11.60 16.71
N ASP A 50 1.10 10.66 17.56
CA ASP A 50 2.08 10.96 18.64
C ASP A 50 3.43 11.49 18.13
N HIS A 51 3.81 11.19 16.89
CA HIS A 51 5.06 11.66 16.30
C HIS A 51 4.87 12.85 15.36
N GLY A 52 3.68 13.47 15.38
CA GLY A 52 3.32 14.60 14.52
C GLY A 52 2.63 14.21 13.21
N GLY A 53 2.24 12.94 13.05
CA GLY A 53 1.40 12.49 11.95
C GLY A 53 -0.07 12.89 12.11
N SER A 54 -0.91 12.49 11.16
CA SER A 54 -2.34 12.83 11.14
C SER A 54 -3.22 11.60 11.33
N GLN A 55 -4.28 11.72 12.14
CA GLN A 55 -5.28 10.65 12.28
C GLN A 55 -5.91 10.26 10.93
N ALA A 56 -6.07 11.22 10.01
CA ALA A 56 -6.58 10.97 8.66
C ALA A 56 -5.65 10.04 7.85
N GLU A 57 -4.35 10.34 7.84
CA GLU A 57 -3.31 9.51 7.19
C GLU A 57 -3.23 8.12 7.83
N PHE A 58 -3.34 8.04 9.16
CA PHE A 58 -3.36 6.78 9.89
C PHE A 58 -4.59 5.93 9.55
N LYS A 59 -5.75 6.57 9.36
CA LYS A 59 -6.98 5.88 8.97
C LYS A 59 -6.88 5.36 7.53
N GLN A 60 -6.38 6.16 6.59
CA GLN A 60 -6.11 5.73 5.22
C GLN A 60 -5.16 4.53 5.18
N LEU A 61 -4.11 4.56 6.00
CA LEU A 61 -3.15 3.46 6.13
C LEU A 61 -3.80 2.17 6.63
N GLN A 62 -4.71 2.25 7.61
CA GLN A 62 -5.46 1.09 8.09
C GLN A 62 -6.40 0.53 7.03
N GLU A 63 -7.07 1.39 6.26
CA GLU A 63 -7.96 0.98 5.16
C GLU A 63 -7.17 0.24 4.07
N ALA A 64 -6.02 0.79 3.65
CA ALA A 64 -5.12 0.12 2.72
C ALA A 64 -4.59 -1.21 3.27
N TYR A 65 -4.15 -1.25 4.53
CA TYR A 65 -3.68 -2.49 5.17
C TYR A 65 -4.76 -3.58 5.19
N ALA A 66 -6.01 -3.24 5.50
CA ALA A 66 -7.10 -4.19 5.51
C ALA A 66 -7.28 -4.81 4.11
N THR A 67 -7.41 -3.98 3.06
CA THR A 67 -7.60 -4.48 1.70
C THR A 67 -6.42 -5.31 1.19
N ALA A 68 -5.19 -4.84 1.42
CA ALA A 68 -3.99 -5.55 0.97
C ALA A 68 -3.79 -6.88 1.70
N ARG A 69 -4.07 -6.93 3.01
CA ARG A 69 -3.94 -8.15 3.82
C ARG A 69 -4.93 -9.22 3.35
N GLU A 70 -6.19 -8.84 3.14
CA GLU A 70 -7.21 -9.80 2.71
C GLU A 70 -6.78 -10.43 1.38
N HIS A 71 -6.36 -9.61 0.40
CA HIS A 71 -5.90 -10.13 -0.89
C HIS A 71 -4.61 -10.96 -0.81
N ALA A 72 -3.67 -10.58 0.05
CA ALA A 72 -2.45 -11.35 0.27
C ALA A 72 -2.71 -12.71 0.94
N SER A 73 -3.89 -12.89 1.55
CA SER A 73 -4.28 -14.14 2.23
C SER A 73 -5.19 -15.03 1.36
N GLU A 74 -5.65 -14.53 0.20
CA GLU A 74 -6.47 -15.25 -0.78
C GLU A 74 -5.65 -16.23 -1.64
#